data_AF-A0A2P2IEU1-F1
#
_entry.id   AF-A0A2P2IEU1-F1
#
_cell.length_a   1.000
_cell.length_b   1.000
_cell.length_c   1.000
_cell.angle_alpha   90.00
_cell.angle_beta   90.00
_cell.angle_gamma   90.00
#
_symmetry.space_group_name_H-M   'P 1'
#
loop_
_entity.id
_entity.type
_entity.pdbx_description
1 polymer ?
#
loop_
_entity_poly.entity_id
_entity_poly.type
_entity_poly.pdbx_seq_one_letter_code
_entity_poly.pdbx_strand_id
1 'polypeptide(L)'
;KNQEQCGSCWAFSTTGSLEGQYFLKTGQLVSLSEQNLVDCSKEYGNNGCGGGLMDNAFKYIKANKGIDTEISYPYTAKDGKCNFDASNVGATLTGYVDVHHGNETALMHAVHKIGPISIGIDATGSQFQLYHSGVYYNKECSSKML
;
A
#
# COMPACT_ATOMS: atom_id res chain seq x y z
N LYS A 1 8.12 -9.54 0.56
CA LYS A 1 7.38 -9.01 -0.61
C LYS A 1 8.38 -8.36 -1.57
N ASN A 2 8.17 -8.44 -2.90
CA ASN A 2 8.99 -7.79 -3.93
C ASN A 2 8.09 -7.39 -5.11
N GLN A 3 8.10 -6.12 -5.51
CA GLN A 3 7.25 -5.62 -6.60
C GLN A 3 7.83 -5.85 -8.00
N GLU A 4 9.10 -6.28 -8.08
CA GLU A 4 9.81 -6.48 -9.35
C GLU A 4 9.74 -5.24 -10.27
N GLN A 5 9.46 -5.43 -11.56
CA GLN A 5 9.40 -4.37 -12.57
C GLN A 5 7.98 -3.77 -12.73
N CYS A 6 7.07 -4.04 -11.80
CA CYS A 6 5.72 -3.51 -11.81
C CYS A 6 5.62 -2.26 -10.92
N GLY A 7 5.08 -1.16 -11.45
CA GLY A 7 4.82 0.09 -10.73
C GLY A 7 3.65 -0.02 -9.73
N SER A 8 3.77 -0.95 -8.80
CA SER A 8 2.71 -1.34 -7.85
C SER A 8 3.09 -1.08 -6.39
N CYS A 9 4.11 -0.25 -6.12
CA CYS A 9 4.51 0.17 -4.77
C CYS A 9 3.31 0.65 -3.93
N TRP A 10 2.34 1.31 -4.56
CA TRP A 10 1.09 1.75 -3.95
C TRP A 10 0.26 0.57 -3.39
N ALA A 11 0.21 -0.57 -4.09
CA ALA A 11 -0.50 -1.76 -3.64
C ALA A 11 0.20 -2.35 -2.41
N PHE A 12 1.53 -2.49 -2.45
CA PHE A 12 2.35 -2.95 -1.32
C PHE A 12 2.23 -2.03 -0.09
N SER A 13 2.21 -0.72 -0.30
CA SER A 13 2.00 0.27 0.75
C SER A 13 0.61 0.15 1.37
N THR A 14 -0.42 -0.11 0.56
CA THR A 14 -1.80 -0.32 1.01
C THR A 14 -1.95 -1.59 1.83
N THR A 15 -1.46 -2.72 1.32
CA THR A 15 -1.54 -4.00 2.03
C THR A 15 -0.75 -3.93 3.33
N GLY A 16 0.48 -3.42 3.33
CA GLY A 16 1.31 -3.35 4.53
C GLY A 16 0.67 -2.55 5.68
N SER A 17 0.02 -1.42 5.40
CA SER A 17 -0.66 -0.66 6.45
C SER A 17 -1.93 -1.36 6.94
N LEU A 18 -2.73 -1.94 6.04
CA LEU A 18 -3.93 -2.70 6.42
C LEU A 18 -3.60 -3.99 7.18
N GLU A 19 -2.52 -4.69 6.82
CA GLU A 19 -1.98 -5.84 7.55
C GLU A 19 -1.63 -5.47 8.99
N GLY A 20 -0.96 -4.33 9.18
CA GLY A 20 -0.66 -3.80 10.50
C GLY A 20 -1.92 -3.52 11.32
N GLN A 21 -2.93 -2.87 10.71
CA GLN A 21 -4.21 -2.61 11.38
C GLN A 21 -4.97 -3.89 11.72
N TYR A 22 -4.96 -4.87 10.81
CA TYR A 22 -5.61 -6.16 11.02
C TYR A 22 -4.95 -6.94 12.16
N PHE A 23 -3.61 -6.95 12.22
CA PHE A 23 -2.85 -7.55 13.31
C PHE A 23 -3.15 -6.87 14.65
N LEU A 24 -3.17 -5.54 14.71
CA LEU A 24 -3.49 -4.82 15.95
C LEU A 24 -4.91 -5.10 16.46
N LYS A 25 -5.86 -5.35 15.55
CA LYS A 25 -7.26 -5.65 15.90
C LYS A 25 -7.46 -7.11 16.33
N THR A 26 -6.81 -8.06 15.66
CA THR A 26 -7.13 -9.49 15.78
C THR A 26 -6.04 -10.32 16.45
N GLY A 27 -4.81 -9.79 16.53
CA GLY A 27 -3.62 -10.54 16.92
C GLY A 27 -3.08 -11.48 15.84
N GLN A 28 -3.68 -11.51 14.65
CA GLN A 28 -3.28 -12.39 13.55
C GLN A 28 -2.62 -11.59 12.42
N LEU A 29 -1.41 -11.98 12.06
CA LEU A 29 -0.71 -11.39 10.93
C LEU A 29 -1.03 -12.22 9.68
N VAL A 30 -1.73 -11.60 8.74
CA VAL A 30 -2.15 -12.21 7.48
C VAL A 30 -1.52 -11.40 6.36
N SER A 31 -0.86 -12.05 5.39
CA SER A 31 -0.40 -11.36 4.18
C SER A 31 -1.60 -11.19 3.22
N LEU A 32 -1.87 -9.95 2.82
CA LEU A 32 -2.92 -9.55 1.89
C LEU A 32 -2.38 -9.41 0.47
N SER A 33 -3.25 -9.63 -0.52
CA SER A 33 -2.88 -9.71 -1.92
C SER A 33 -2.68 -8.34 -2.56
N GLU A 34 -1.46 -8.02 -2.97
CA GLU A 34 -1.21 -6.86 -3.84
C GLU A 34 -1.84 -7.06 -5.22
N GLN A 35 -1.86 -8.29 -5.72
CA GLN A 35 -2.39 -8.60 -7.05
C GLN A 35 -3.90 -8.30 -7.13
N ASN A 36 -4.65 -8.58 -6.07
CA ASN A 36 -6.04 -8.19 -5.97
C ASN A 36 -6.21 -6.68 -6.20
N LEU A 37 -5.35 -5.84 -5.60
CA LEU A 37 -5.40 -4.40 -5.83
C LEU A 37 -5.02 -4.02 -7.26
N VAL A 38 -3.92 -4.57 -7.78
CA VAL A 38 -3.43 -4.32 -9.14
C VAL A 38 -4.52 -4.61 -10.19
N ASP A 39 -5.25 -5.71 -10.01
CA ASP A 39 -6.21 -6.18 -11.00
C ASP A 39 -7.61 -5.57 -10.83
N CYS A 40 -8.05 -5.31 -9.60
CA CYS A 40 -9.46 -5.00 -9.30
C CYS A 40 -9.75 -3.53 -8.97
N SER A 41 -8.74 -2.71 -8.65
CA SER A 41 -8.98 -1.32 -8.21
C SER A 41 -8.97 -0.27 -9.33
N LYS A 42 -9.03 -0.70 -10.60
CA LYS A 42 -8.91 0.21 -11.76
C LYS A 42 -10.03 1.25 -11.83
N GLU A 43 -11.27 0.84 -11.53
CA GLU A 43 -12.43 1.74 -11.50
C GLU A 43 -12.33 2.80 -10.39
N TYR A 44 -11.43 2.63 -9.43
CA TYR A 44 -11.18 3.57 -8.33
C TYR A 44 -10.03 4.53 -8.64
N GLY A 45 -9.46 4.49 -9.85
CA GLY A 45 -8.42 5.41 -10.33
C GLY A 45 -6.98 4.89 -10.23
N ASN A 46 -6.78 3.60 -9.96
CA ASN A 46 -5.46 2.96 -10.04
C ASN A 46 -5.22 2.37 -11.43
N ASN A 47 -3.96 2.27 -11.85
CA ASN A 47 -3.57 1.79 -13.17
C ASN A 47 -2.72 0.52 -13.10
N GLY A 48 -2.94 -0.31 -12.08
CA GLY A 48 -2.21 -1.57 -11.91
C GLY A 48 -0.70 -1.36 -11.85
N CYS A 49 0.05 -1.95 -12.78
CA CYS A 49 1.50 -1.73 -12.90
C CYS A 49 1.91 -0.35 -13.42
N GLY A 50 0.96 0.45 -13.93
CA GLY A 50 1.18 1.83 -14.35
C GLY A 50 1.14 2.86 -13.22
N GLY A 51 1.03 2.43 -11.96
CA GLY A 51 0.95 3.31 -10.80
C GLY A 51 -0.46 3.40 -10.21
N GLY A 52 -0.56 4.06 -9.06
CA GLY A 52 -1.78 4.16 -8.27
C GLY A 52 -1.53 4.86 -6.94
N LEU A 53 -2.59 5.01 -6.15
CA LEU A 53 -2.57 5.64 -4.85
C LEU A 53 -3.24 4.75 -3.80
N MET A 54 -2.70 4.79 -2.59
CA MET A 54 -3.20 3.99 -1.48
C MET A 54 -4.65 4.34 -1.13
N ASP A 55 -5.03 5.62 -1.20
CA ASP A 55 -6.41 6.04 -0.93
C ASP A 55 -7.42 5.42 -1.89
N ASN A 56 -7.07 5.32 -3.18
CA ASN A 56 -7.91 4.68 -4.18
C ASN A 56 -8.04 3.17 -3.91
N ALA A 57 -6.94 2.55 -3.46
CA ALA A 57 -6.96 1.16 -3.03
C ALA A 57 -7.81 0.95 -1.77
N PHE A 58 -7.73 1.84 -0.77
CA PHE A 58 -8.59 1.79 0.42
C PHE A 58 -10.07 2.00 0.08
N LYS A 59 -10.41 2.93 -0.84
CA LYS A 59 -11.78 3.08 -1.36
C LYS A 59 -12.28 1.79 -1.98
N TYR A 60 -11.46 1.14 -2.82
CA TYR A 60 -11.77 -0.16 -3.39
C TYR A 60 -12.04 -1.20 -2.29
N ILE A 61 -11.11 -1.42 -1.35
CA ILE A 61 -11.25 -2.44 -0.29
C ILE A 61 -12.53 -2.22 0.52
N LYS A 62 -12.83 -0.97 0.86
CA LYS A 62 -14.06 -0.61 1.58
C LYS A 62 -15.31 -0.97 0.79
N ALA A 63 -15.38 -0.59 -0.48
CA ALA A 63 -16.54 -0.83 -1.34
C ALA A 63 -16.70 -2.31 -1.70
N ASN A 64 -15.57 -2.99 -1.93
CA ASN A 64 -15.47 -4.43 -2.21
C ASN A 64 -15.77 -5.30 -0.98
N LYS A 65 -15.83 -4.69 0.22
CA LYS A 65 -16.03 -5.34 1.52
C LYS A 65 -14.91 -6.32 1.89
N GLY A 66 -13.70 -6.06 1.41
CA GLY A 66 -12.53 -6.86 1.75
C GLY A 66 -11.51 -6.93 0.64
N ILE A 67 -10.45 -7.67 0.94
CA ILE A 67 -9.31 -7.96 0.07
C ILE A 67 -8.85 -9.38 0.35
N ASP A 68 -8.46 -10.11 -0.70
CA ASP A 68 -7.98 -11.48 -0.61
C ASP A 68 -6.63 -11.59 0.10
N THR A 69 -6.33 -12.78 0.61
CA THR A 69 -4.98 -13.09 1.10
C THR A 69 -3.99 -13.28 -0.05
N GLU A 70 -2.71 -13.04 0.22
CA GLU A 70 -1.63 -13.31 -0.74
C GLU A 70 -1.58 -14.79 -1.14
N ILE A 71 -1.93 -15.71 -0.23
CA ILE A 71 -1.92 -17.15 -0.52
C ILE A 71 -3.01 -17.52 -1.53
N SER A 72 -4.20 -16.94 -1.41
CA SER A 72 -5.33 -17.20 -2.31
C SER A 72 -5.23 -16.46 -3.64
N TYR A 73 -4.57 -15.30 -3.66
CA TYR A 73 -4.39 -14.49 -4.87
C TYR A 73 -2.94 -13.99 -4.94
N PRO A 74 -2.00 -14.85 -5.39
CA PRO A 74 -0.57 -14.54 -5.37
C PRO A 74 -0.16 -13.41 -6.31
N TYR A 75 0.89 -12.69 -5.93
CA TYR A 75 1.49 -11.64 -6.72
C TYR A 75 2.21 -12.16 -7.97
N THR A 76 1.97 -11.50 -9.11
CA THR A 76 2.50 -11.89 -10.43
C THR A 76 3.29 -10.80 -11.15
N ALA A 77 3.44 -9.61 -10.54
CA ALA A 77 4.17 -8.47 -11.08
C ALA A 77 3.73 -8.03 -12.50
N LYS A 78 2.45 -8.19 -12.83
CA LYS A 78 1.86 -7.75 -14.09
C LYS A 78 0.38 -7.47 -13.93
N ASP A 79 -0.17 -6.71 -14.87
CA ASP A 79 -1.62 -6.52 -14.95
C ASP A 79 -2.32 -7.82 -15.35
N GLY A 80 -3.35 -8.17 -14.58
CA GLY A 80 -4.23 -9.29 -14.81
C GLY A 80 -5.69 -8.86 -14.94
N LYS A 81 -6.54 -9.88 -15.04
CA LYS A 81 -7.99 -9.72 -14.89
C LYS A 81 -8.33 -9.88 -13.42
N CYS A 82 -9.20 -9.02 -12.90
CA CYS A 82 -9.70 -9.14 -11.54
C CYS A 82 -10.29 -10.54 -11.28
N ASN A 83 -9.74 -11.24 -10.29
CA ASN A 83 -10.14 -12.57 -9.85
C ASN A 83 -10.42 -12.61 -8.33
N PHE A 84 -10.94 -11.51 -7.78
CA PHE A 84 -11.33 -11.44 -6.37
C PHE A 84 -12.38 -12.50 -6.03
N ASP A 85 -12.23 -13.15 -4.88
CA ASP A 85 -13.18 -14.13 -4.36
C ASP A 85 -13.53 -13.84 -2.89
N ALA A 86 -14.80 -13.54 -2.63
CA ALA A 86 -15.28 -13.20 -1.29
C ALA A 86 -15.03 -14.29 -0.23
N SER A 87 -14.82 -15.55 -0.63
CA SER A 87 -14.48 -16.64 0.30
C SER A 87 -13.03 -16.58 0.80
N ASN A 88 -12.17 -15.79 0.15
CA ASN A 88 -10.74 -15.67 0.41
C ASN A 88 -10.34 -14.36 1.10
N VAL A 89 -11.33 -13.58 1.57
CA VAL A 89 -11.11 -12.29 2.23
C VAL A 89 -10.24 -12.46 3.49
N GLY A 90 -9.06 -11.85 3.46
CA GLY A 90 -8.11 -11.83 4.57
C GLY A 90 -8.30 -10.67 5.54
N ALA A 91 -8.80 -9.54 5.05
CA ALA A 91 -9.07 -8.36 5.87
C ALA A 91 -10.17 -7.48 5.26
N THR A 92 -10.79 -6.65 6.11
CA THR A 92 -11.80 -5.66 5.72
C THR A 92 -11.41 -4.28 6.21
N LEU A 93 -11.80 -3.23 5.48
CA LEU A 93 -11.54 -1.84 5.84
C LEU A 93 -12.86 -1.08 6.00
N THR A 94 -13.02 -0.33 7.09
CA THR A 94 -14.20 0.50 7.36
C THR A 94 -14.01 1.96 6.93
N GLY A 95 -12.77 2.44 6.93
CA GLY A 95 -12.41 3.79 6.51
C GLY A 95 -10.90 4.01 6.54
N TYR A 96 -10.48 5.17 6.05
CA TYR A 96 -9.11 5.67 6.06
C TYR A 96 -9.13 7.18 6.31
N VAL A 97 -8.01 7.74 6.77
CA VAL A 97 -7.87 9.15 7.11
C VAL A 97 -6.51 9.64 6.62
N ASP A 98 -6.50 10.82 6.01
CA ASP A 98 -5.27 11.44 5.53
C ASP A 98 -4.61 12.24 6.66
N VAL A 99 -3.31 12.01 6.85
CA VAL A 99 -2.47 12.91 7.63
C VAL A 99 -2.24 14.16 6.78
N HIS A 100 -2.43 15.34 7.37
CA HIS A 100 -2.24 16.60 6.66
C HIS A 100 -0.84 16.68 6.02
N HIS A 101 -0.81 17.05 4.74
CA HIS A 101 0.41 17.11 3.94
C HIS A 101 1.52 17.91 4.63
N GLY A 102 2.71 17.29 4.72
CA GLY A 102 3.90 17.91 5.31
C GLY A 102 3.92 18.00 6.85
N ASN A 103 2.92 17.47 7.54
CA ASN A 103 2.87 17.49 9.01
C ASN A 103 3.52 16.25 9.62
N GLU A 104 4.85 16.26 9.72
CA GLU A 104 5.61 15.14 10.27
C GLU A 104 5.32 14.88 11.76
N THR A 105 4.93 15.89 12.53
CA THR A 105 4.50 15.71 13.92
C THR A 105 3.21 14.91 13.99
N ALA A 106 2.22 15.21 13.15
CA ALA A 106 0.99 14.43 13.06
C ALA A 106 1.26 13.01 12.55
N LEU A 107 2.16 12.83 11.58
CA LEU A 107 2.58 11.51 11.10
C LEU A 107 3.24 10.69 12.22
N MET A 108 4.16 11.29 12.99
CA MET A 108 4.78 10.65 14.16
C MET A 108 3.73 10.21 15.18
N HIS A 109 2.74 11.05 15.48
CA HIS A 109 1.64 10.68 16.37
C HIS A 109 0.80 9.54 15.81
N ALA A 110 0.49 9.55 14.51
CA ALA A 110 -0.26 8.49 13.85
C ALA A 110 0.50 7.16 13.92
N VAL A 111 1.81 7.15 13.63
CA VAL A 111 2.65 5.96 13.76
C VAL A 111 2.62 5.42 15.19
N HIS A 112 2.75 6.28 16.19
CA HIS A 112 2.76 5.87 17.60
C HIS A 112 1.40 5.34 18.09
N LYS A 113 0.28 5.95 17.69
CA LYS A 113 -1.05 5.65 18.23
C LYS A 113 -1.85 4.64 17.40
N ILE A 114 -1.62 4.61 16.10
CA ILE A 114 -2.43 3.84 15.14
C ILE A 114 -1.64 2.64 14.60
N GLY A 115 -0.36 2.82 14.29
CA GLY A 115 0.50 1.76 13.74
C GLY A 115 1.09 2.13 12.37
N PRO A 116 1.41 1.14 11.51
CA PRO A 116 2.01 1.41 10.20
C PRO A 116 1.11 2.29 9.32
N ILE A 117 1.69 3.35 8.74
CA ILE A 117 0.98 4.33 7.89
C ILE A 117 1.56 4.27 6.48
N SER A 118 0.68 4.18 5.48
CA SER A 118 1.08 4.30 4.07
C SER A 118 1.58 5.71 3.78
N ILE A 119 2.75 5.82 3.13
CA ILE A 119 3.34 7.08 2.69
C ILE A 119 3.80 6.98 1.24
N GLY A 120 4.04 8.14 0.61
CA GLY A 120 4.75 8.27 -0.65
C GLY A 120 6.00 9.11 -0.47
N ILE A 121 7.07 8.79 -1.21
CA ILE A 121 8.35 9.50 -1.19
C ILE A 121 8.87 9.64 -2.62
N ASP A 122 9.67 10.68 -2.88
CA ASP A 122 10.46 10.76 -4.12
C ASP A 122 11.64 9.78 -4.06
N ALA A 123 11.50 8.68 -4.80
CA ALA A 123 12.51 7.63 -4.93
C ALA A 123 13.31 7.72 -6.25
N THR A 124 13.23 8.84 -6.98
CA THR A 124 13.84 8.98 -8.31
C THR A 124 15.36 9.09 -8.28
N GLY A 125 15.92 9.58 -7.17
CA GLY A 125 17.36 9.79 -7.01
C GLY A 125 18.17 8.49 -6.93
N SER A 126 19.29 8.41 -7.65
CA SER A 126 20.22 7.26 -7.64
C SER A 126 20.76 6.94 -6.25
N GLN A 127 20.87 7.95 -5.37
CA GLN A 127 21.27 7.76 -3.98
C GLN A 127 20.28 6.91 -3.19
N PHE A 128 18.97 6.99 -3.48
CA PHE A 128 17.97 6.15 -2.86
C PHE A 128 18.05 4.72 -3.38
N GLN A 129 18.19 4.55 -4.70
CA GLN A 129 18.28 3.24 -5.34
C GLN A 129 19.48 2.41 -4.85
N LEU A 130 20.60 3.07 -4.54
CA LEU A 130 21.84 2.45 -4.07
C LEU A 130 22.01 2.52 -2.55
N TYR A 131 20.99 2.98 -1.82
CA TYR A 131 21.04 3.06 -0.37
C TYR A 131 21.26 1.68 0.26
N HIS A 132 22.13 1.62 1.28
CA HIS A 132 22.49 0.36 1.94
C HIS A 132 22.31 0.42 3.46
N SER A 133 22.72 1.51 4.12
CA SER A 133 22.68 1.63 5.58
C SER A 133 22.84 3.09 6.05
N GLY A 134 22.37 3.40 7.26
CA GLY A 134 22.48 4.71 7.90
C GLY A 134 21.16 5.47 7.98
N VAL A 135 21.22 6.80 7.94
CA VAL A 135 20.03 7.66 7.80
C VAL A 135 20.12 8.30 6.43
N TYR A 136 19.17 7.98 5.56
CA TYR A 136 19.10 8.56 4.22
C TYR A 136 18.70 10.03 4.31
N TYR A 137 19.44 10.89 3.61
CA TYR A 137 19.13 12.30 3.45
C TYR A 137 19.64 12.78 2.09
N ASN A 138 18.75 13.36 1.28
CA ASN A 138 19.10 13.94 -0.01
C ASN A 138 18.44 15.31 -0.16
N LYS A 139 19.25 16.35 -0.41
CA LYS A 139 18.79 17.73 -0.58
C LYS A 139 17.99 17.96 -1.86
N GLU A 140 18.15 17.08 -2.85
CA GLU A 140 17.47 17.15 -4.14
C GLU A 140 16.12 16.41 -4.14
N CYS A 141 15.79 15.72 -3.04
CA CYS A 141 14.52 15.02 -2.87
C CYS A 141 13.35 16.01 -2.87
N SER A 142 12.38 15.77 -3.74
CA SER A 142 11.19 16.63 -3.86
C SER A 142 10.10 16.22 -2.87
N SER A 143 9.48 17.21 -2.21
CA SER A 143 8.26 17.00 -1.40
C SER A 143 6.97 17.03 -2.22
N LYS A 144 7.07 17.17 -3.55
CA LYS A 144 5.93 17.28 -4.47
C LYS A 144 5.87 16.17 -5.50
N MET A 145 6.99 15.49 -5.76
CA MET A 145 7.04 14.36 -6.66
C MET A 145 6.85 13.08 -5.85
N LEU A 146 6.03 12.19 -6.40
CA LEU A 146 5.80 10.83 -5.93
C LEU A 146 6.31 9.86 -7.01
#